data_AF-A0A257AF62-F1
#
_entry.id   AF-A0A257AF62-F1
#
_cell.length_a   1.000
_cell.length_b   1.000
_cell.length_c   1.000
_cell.angle_alpha   90.00
_cell.angle_beta   90.00
_cell.angle_gamma   90.00
#
_symmetry.space_group_name_H-M   'P 1'
#
loop_
_entity.id
_entity.type
_entity.pdbx_description
1 polymer ?
#
loop_
_entity_poly.entity_id
_entity_poly.type
_entity_poly.pdbx_seq_one_letter_code
_entity_poly.pdbx_strand_id
1 'polypeptide(L)' 'MEENKKAVDDYKDGKNEALNFILGSVMKKTRGRADPKKAREMIIQQIKEE' A
#
# COMPACT_ATOMS: atom_id res chain seq x y z
N MET A 1 -11.11 4.25 8.80
CA MET A 1 -9.74 4.23 8.23
C MET A 1 -8.96 3.02 8.75
N GLU A 2 -9.59 1.85 8.84
CA GLU A 2 -9.00 0.67 9.53
C GLU A 2 -8.40 -0.37 8.58
N GLU A 3 -8.95 -0.54 7.38
CA GLU A 3 -8.54 -1.63 6.47
C GLU A 3 -7.08 -1.59 6.04
N ASN A 4 -6.45 -0.41 6.03
CA ASN A 4 -5.06 -0.26 5.63
C ASN A 4 -4.07 -0.28 6.80
N LYS A 5 -4.52 -0.06 8.06
CA LYS A 5 -3.59 -0.02 9.21
C LYS A 5 -2.92 -1.36 9.43
N LYS A 6 -3.71 -2.45 9.45
CA LYS A 6 -3.18 -3.80 9.61
C LYS A 6 -2.17 -4.17 8.51
N ALA A 7 -2.44 -3.79 7.26
CA ALA A 7 -1.54 -4.07 6.15
C ALA A 7 -0.24 -3.23 6.21
N VAL A 8 -0.31 -2.01 6.76
CA VAL A 8 0.87 -1.18 7.02
C VAL A 8 1.71 -1.82 8.13
N ASP A 9 1.09 -2.25 9.23
CA ASP A 9 1.77 -2.92 10.34
C ASP A 9 2.41 -4.24 9.87
N ASP A 10 1.67 -5.08 9.14
CA ASP A 10 2.18 -6.32 8.55
C ASP A 10 3.39 -6.06 7.63
N TYR A 11 3.38 -4.97 6.84
CA TYR A 11 4.52 -4.59 6.02
C TYR A 11 5.72 -4.10 6.85
N LYS A 12 5.47 -3.32 7.93
CA LYS A 12 6.51 -2.90 8.89
C LYS A 12 7.14 -4.10 9.61
N ASP A 13 6.35 -5.15 9.87
CA ASP A 13 6.80 -6.43 10.44
C ASP A 13 7.56 -7.33 9.44
N GLY A 14 7.78 -6.86 8.20
CA GLY A 14 8.55 -7.56 7.16
C GLY A 14 7.73 -8.43 6.22
N LYS A 15 6.40 -8.43 6.33
CA LYS A 15 5.51 -9.16 5.40
C LYS A 15 5.33 -8.37 4.11
N ASN A 16 6.26 -8.55 3.18
CA ASN A 16 6.26 -7.89 1.86
C ASN A 16 4.97 -8.09 1.05
N GLU A 17 4.22 -9.17 1.30
CA GLU A 17 2.92 -9.45 0.69
C GLU A 17 1.83 -8.42 1.03
N ALA A 18 1.91 -7.80 2.21
CA ALA A 18 0.97 -6.77 2.63
C ALA A 18 1.02 -5.52 1.73
N LEU A 19 2.19 -5.21 1.15
CA LEU A 19 2.34 -4.14 0.18
C LEU A 19 1.49 -4.37 -1.08
N ASN A 20 1.38 -5.62 -1.54
CA ASN A 20 0.56 -5.96 -2.70
C ASN A 20 -0.94 -5.80 -2.40
N PHE A 21 -1.36 -6.08 -1.17
CA PHE A 21 -2.74 -5.83 -0.72
C PHE A 21 -3.07 -4.33 -0.73
N ILE A 22 -2.18 -3.50 -0.17
CA ILE A 22 -2.37 -2.04 -0.17
C ILE A 22 -2.39 -1.51 -1.62
N LEU A 23 -1.47 -1.98 -2.47
CA LEU A 23 -1.44 -1.62 -3.89
C LEU A 23 -2.74 -2.01 -4.60
N GLY A 24 -3.25 -3.22 -4.38
CA GLY A 24 -4.53 -3.68 -4.93
C GLY A 24 -5.71 -2.80 -4.49
N SER A 25 -5.74 -2.42 -3.21
CA SER A 25 -6.72 -1.49 -2.66
C SER A 25 -6.66 -0.11 -3.31
N VAL A 26 -5.46 0.41 -3.58
CA VAL A 26 -5.25 1.68 -4.29
C VAL A 26 -5.70 1.56 -5.76
N MET A 27 -5.35 0.48 -6.45
CA MET A 27 -5.76 0.23 -7.83
C MET A 27 -7.29 0.13 -7.95
N LYS A 28 -7.95 -0.53 -6.99
CA LYS A 28 -9.42 -0.63 -6.93
C LYS A 28 -10.08 0.74 -6.74
N LYS A 29 -9.58 1.55 -5.80
CA LYS A 29 -10.11 2.92 -5.54
C LYS A 29 -9.91 3.85 -6.73
N THR A 30 -8.76 3.77 -7.38
CA THR A 30 -8.43 4.57 -8.57
C THR A 30 -9.02 4.00 -9.85
N ARG A 31 -9.65 2.82 -9.79
CA ARG A 31 -10.19 2.08 -10.95
C ARG A 31 -9.13 1.87 -12.04
N GLY A 32 -7.90 1.55 -11.64
CA GLY A 32 -6.77 1.31 -12.54
C GLY A 32 -6.23 2.57 -13.24
N ARG A 33 -6.64 3.78 -12.83
CA ARG A 33 -6.15 5.03 -13.41
C ARG A 33 -4.78 5.45 -12.89
N ALA A 34 -4.40 4.97 -11.70
CA ALA A 34 -3.10 5.25 -11.13
C ALA A 34 -2.05 4.29 -11.71
N ASP A 35 -0.85 4.81 -11.93
CA ASP A 35 0.30 3.99 -12.33
C ASP A 35 0.70 3.08 -11.15
N PRO A 36 0.81 1.74 -11.36
CA PRO A 36 1.10 0.80 -10.29
C PRO A 36 2.52 0.92 -9.73
N LYS A 37 3.51 1.35 -10.52
CA LYS A 37 4.88 1.59 -10.03
C LYS A 37 4.90 2.82 -9.14
N LYS A 38 4.33 3.92 -9.62
CA LYS A 38 4.27 5.18 -8.87
C LYS A 38 3.45 5.01 -7.58
N ALA A 39 2.32 4.31 -7.64
CA ALA A 39 1.51 4.01 -6.47
C ALA A 39 2.30 3.19 -5.44
N ARG A 40 3.08 2.19 -5.87
CA ARG A 40 3.93 1.39 -4.98
C ARG A 40 4.99 2.25 -4.28
N GLU A 41 5.68 3.11 -5.03
CA GLU A 41 6.69 4.02 -4.47
C GLU A 41 6.09 4.95 -3.43
N MET A 42 4.94 5.57 -3.75
CA MET A 42 4.21 6.45 -2.83
C MET A 42 3.77 5.72 -1.56
N ILE A 43 3.27 4.48 -1.68
CA ILE A 43 2.88 3.68 -0.51
C ILE A 43 4.09 3.42 0.39
N ILE A 44 5.23 2.99 -0.16
CA ILE A 44 6.45 2.73 0.62
C ILE A 44 6.94 4.01 1.30
N GLN A 45 6.92 5.14 0.57
CA GLN A 45 7.34 6.42 1.12
C GLN A 45 6.46 6.84 2.31
N GLN A 46 5.13 6.73 2.16
CA GLN A 46 4.19 7.06 3.24
C GLN A 46 4.35 6.14 4.46
N ILE A 47 4.66 4.85 4.26
CA ILE A 47 4.90 3.93 5.39
C ILE A 47 6.22 4.24 6.12
N LYS A 48 7.25 4.73 5.41
CA LYS A 48 8.54 5.11 6.01
C LYS A 48 8.51 6.48 6.70
N GLU A 49 7.60 7.37 6.28
CA GLU A 49 7.43 8.70 6.87
C GLU A 49 6.56 8.69 8.15
N GLU A 50 5.92 7.57 8.50
CA GLU A 50 5.22 7.32 9.77
C GLU A 50 6.09 6.59 10.82
#